data_AF-A0A6J7WBG8-F1
#
_entry.id   AF-A0A6J7WBG8-F1
#
_cell.length_a   1.000
_cell.length_b   1.000
_cell.length_c   1.000
_cell.angle_alpha   90.00
_cell.angle_beta   90.00
_cell.angle_gamma   90.00
#
_symmetry.space_group_name_H-M   'P 1'
#
loop_
_entity.id
_entity.type
_entity.pdbx_description
1 polymer ?
#
loop_
_entity_poly.entity_id
_entity_poly.type
_entity_poly.pdbx_seq_one_letter_code
_entity_poly.pdbx_strand_id
1 'polypeptide(L)'
;MGRKYAQALNLTVLDNNGKSQVVTMGSYGIGVSRAVAAIAEQTSDAIGLNWPAEIAPAKVHIVATGKEDLPFDTAFKLGEDLEAIGISVMLDDRRDASAGVKFKDAELIGNPIIVVVGKALADGKIEVRVRATGDKSEVALGDGLTTISSLLK
;
A
#
# COMPACT_ATOMS: atom_id res chain seq x y z
N MET A 1 8.87 21.61 26.25
CA MET A 1 7.89 21.92 27.30
C MET A 1 8.55 22.16 28.66
N GLY A 2 9.53 21.35 29.07
CA GLY A 2 10.28 21.59 30.30
C GLY A 2 9.37 21.55 31.53
N ARG A 3 9.61 22.39 32.53
CA ARG A 3 8.78 22.45 33.75
C ARG A 3 7.61 23.41 33.67
N LYS A 4 7.49 24.22 32.61
CA LYS A 4 6.50 25.31 32.49
C LYS A 4 5.06 24.86 32.77
N TYR A 5 4.63 23.78 32.13
CA TYR A 5 3.25 23.26 32.29
C TYR A 5 3.09 22.45 33.58
N ALA A 6 4.10 21.66 33.97
CA ALA A 6 4.07 20.91 35.22
C ALA A 6 3.95 21.83 36.45
N GLN A 7 4.61 23.00 36.44
CA GLN A 7 4.45 24.03 37.47
C GLN A 7 3.03 24.60 37.49
N ALA A 8 2.50 25.00 36.32
CA ALA A 8 1.16 25.56 36.22
C ALA A 8 0.05 24.60 36.66
N LEU A 9 0.28 23.28 36.53
CA LEU A 9 -0.65 22.22 36.91
C LEU A 9 -0.37 21.61 38.29
N ASN A 10 0.62 22.12 39.04
CA ASN A 10 1.09 21.53 40.31
C ASN A 10 1.46 20.05 40.22
N LEU A 11 1.98 19.60 39.07
CA LEU A 11 2.42 18.23 38.86
C LEU A 11 3.79 18.01 39.50
N THR A 12 3.80 17.39 40.67
CA THR A 12 5.01 17.10 41.46
C THR A 12 5.10 15.63 41.84
N VAL A 13 6.33 15.16 42.08
CA VAL A 13 6.66 13.82 42.59
C VAL A 13 7.69 13.95 43.71
N LEU A 14 7.75 12.98 44.63
CA LEU A 14 8.81 12.94 45.63
C LEU A 14 10.07 12.30 45.03
N ASP A 15 11.24 12.88 45.31
CA ASP A 15 12.52 12.27 45.00
C ASP A 15 12.94 11.22 46.05
N ASN A 16 14.11 10.60 45.85
CA ASN A 16 14.65 9.58 46.73
C ASN A 16 14.91 10.07 48.18
N ASN A 17 14.93 11.38 48.42
CA ASN A 17 15.07 11.98 49.75
C ASN A 17 13.72 12.47 50.31
N GLY A 18 12.60 12.16 49.65
CA GLY A 18 11.27 12.61 50.03
C GLY A 18 11.01 14.08 49.74
N LYS A 19 11.81 14.75 48.90
CA LYS A 19 11.58 16.16 48.53
C LYS A 19 10.71 16.26 47.29
N SER A 20 9.76 17.20 47.31
CA SER A 20 8.90 17.47 46.15
C SER A 20 9.70 18.07 44.99
N GLN A 21 9.64 17.42 43.84
CA GLN A 21 10.27 17.81 42.59
C GLN A 21 9.21 17.98 41.51
N VAL A 22 9.34 19.05 40.72
CA VAL A 22 8.48 19.28 39.56
C VAL A 22 8.94 18.43 38.38
N VAL A 23 8.00 17.73 37.76
CA VAL A 23 8.25 16.86 36.61
C VAL A 23 8.75 17.66 35.39
N THR A 24 9.75 17.15 34.68
CA THR A 24 10.18 17.70 33.39
C THR A 24 9.34 17.08 32.27
N MET A 25 8.59 17.90 31.53
CA MET A 25 7.69 17.43 30.49
C MET A 25 8.31 17.54 29.08
N GLY A 26 8.10 16.50 28.29
CA GLY A 26 8.21 16.48 26.84
C GLY A 26 6.84 16.28 26.19
N SER A 27 6.64 16.84 25.02
CA SER A 27 5.48 16.56 24.17
C SER A 27 5.96 16.46 22.74
N TYR A 28 5.50 15.43 22.05
CA TYR A 28 5.82 15.16 20.65
C TYR A 28 4.51 14.95 19.90
N GLY A 29 4.41 15.53 18.72
CA GLY A 29 3.26 15.35 17.84
C GLY A 29 3.77 14.99 16.46
N ILE A 30 3.31 13.86 15.94
CA ILE A 30 3.53 13.48 14.54
C ILE A 30 2.25 13.85 13.79
N GLY A 31 2.36 14.78 12.85
CA GLY A 31 1.25 15.15 11.99
C GLY A 31 0.99 14.04 10.98
N VAL A 32 0.31 12.96 11.37
CA VAL A 32 0.10 11.77 10.53
C VAL A 32 -0.48 12.12 9.16
N SER A 33 -1.47 13.01 9.09
CA SER A 33 -2.05 13.47 7.82
C SER A 33 -1.06 14.26 6.97
N ARG A 34 -0.17 15.04 7.59
CA ARG A 34 0.90 15.76 6.88
C ARG A 34 1.99 14.81 6.40
N ALA A 35 2.28 13.77 7.16
CA ALA A 35 3.27 12.76 6.78
C ALA A 35 2.83 12.04 5.49
N VAL A 36 1.56 11.63 5.38
CA VAL A 36 1.03 11.01 4.15
C VAL A 36 1.18 11.92 2.94
N ALA A 37 0.79 13.19 3.07
CA ALA A 37 0.92 14.17 1.97
C ALA A 37 2.39 14.40 1.57
N ALA A 38 3.29 14.53 2.56
CA ALA A 38 4.70 14.73 2.30
C ALA A 38 5.36 13.51 1.63
N ILE A 39 4.91 12.30 1.96
CA ILE A 39 5.41 11.09 1.29
C ILE A 39 4.88 11.02 -0.14
N ALA A 40 3.57 11.23 -0.34
CA ALA A 40 2.97 11.26 -1.68
C ALA A 40 3.68 12.25 -2.61
N GLU A 41 3.97 13.47 -2.14
CA GLU A 41 4.70 14.48 -2.90
C GLU A 41 6.12 14.02 -3.27
N GLN A 42 6.85 13.43 -2.31
CA GLN A 42 8.24 13.01 -2.51
C GLN A 42 8.39 11.75 -3.36
N THR A 43 7.39 10.88 -3.40
CA THR A 43 7.50 9.60 -4.11
C THR A 43 6.74 9.58 -5.43
N SER A 44 5.82 10.51 -5.67
CA SER A 44 5.13 10.66 -6.95
C SER A 44 6.08 10.85 -8.15
N ASP A 45 5.58 10.49 -9.33
CA ASP A 45 6.27 10.68 -10.60
C ASP A 45 5.34 11.35 -11.64
N ALA A 46 5.78 11.43 -12.90
CA ALA A 46 5.00 12.05 -13.97
C ALA A 46 3.68 11.32 -14.29
N ILE A 47 3.52 10.08 -13.85
CA ILE A 47 2.32 9.26 -14.09
C ILE A 47 1.32 9.46 -12.94
N GLY A 48 1.79 9.56 -11.69
CA GLY A 48 0.92 9.74 -10.53
C GLY A 48 1.59 9.39 -9.22
N LEU A 49 0.78 8.88 -8.29
CA LEU A 49 1.30 8.37 -7.02
C LEU A 49 2.18 7.14 -7.29
N ASN A 50 3.17 6.96 -6.42
CA ASN A 50 4.05 5.79 -6.42
C ASN A 50 4.44 5.55 -4.96
N TRP A 51 3.77 4.59 -4.32
CA TRP A 51 3.87 4.41 -2.86
C TRP A 51 5.02 3.49 -2.47
N PRO A 52 5.74 3.79 -1.38
CA PRO A 52 6.51 2.78 -0.66
C PRO A 52 5.61 1.62 -0.21
N ALA A 53 6.12 0.39 -0.25
CA ALA A 53 5.33 -0.81 0.00
C ALA A 53 4.74 -0.89 1.42
N GLU A 54 5.36 -0.20 2.38
CA GLU A 54 4.98 -0.20 3.79
C GLU A 54 3.73 0.63 4.09
N ILE A 55 3.43 1.62 3.23
CA ILE A 55 2.37 2.60 3.46
C ILE A 55 1.37 2.67 2.30
N ALA A 56 1.58 1.87 1.25
CA ALA A 56 0.67 1.79 0.13
C ALA A 56 -0.74 1.38 0.60
N PRO A 57 -1.82 1.93 0.00
CA PRO A 57 -3.19 1.54 0.33
C PRO A 57 -3.43 0.03 0.22
N ALA A 58 -2.85 -0.57 -0.82
CA ALA A 58 -2.67 -2.01 -0.93
C ALA A 58 -1.31 -2.29 -1.60
N LYS A 59 -0.72 -3.45 -1.31
CA LYS A 59 0.56 -3.85 -1.91
C LYS A 59 0.39 -4.23 -3.39
N VAL A 60 -0.74 -4.82 -3.73
CA VAL A 60 -1.05 -5.32 -5.06
C VAL A 60 -2.37 -4.73 -5.56
N HIS A 61 -2.37 -4.21 -6.79
CA HIS A 61 -3.58 -3.84 -7.51
C HIS A 61 -3.84 -4.86 -8.62
N ILE A 62 -4.86 -5.69 -8.46
CA ILE A 62 -5.26 -6.68 -9.46
C ILE A 62 -6.31 -6.05 -10.38
N VAL A 63 -6.04 -6.06 -11.68
CA VAL A 63 -6.91 -5.52 -12.72
C VAL A 63 -7.46 -6.67 -13.55
N ALA A 64 -8.75 -6.96 -13.38
CA ALA A 64 -9.46 -7.93 -14.23
C ALA A 64 -9.93 -7.26 -15.52
N THR A 65 -9.63 -7.86 -16.67
CA THR A 65 -10.00 -7.32 -17.98
C THR A 65 -10.61 -8.38 -18.88
N GLY A 66 -11.56 -7.97 -19.73
CA GLY A 66 -12.25 -8.85 -20.66
C GLY A 66 -13.76 -8.74 -20.52
N LYS A 67 -14.46 -9.58 -21.28
CA LYS A 67 -15.93 -9.72 -21.21
C LYS A 67 -16.36 -11.02 -20.53
N GLU A 68 -15.51 -12.04 -20.61
CA GLU A 68 -15.71 -13.35 -19.99
C GLU A 68 -15.60 -13.28 -18.47
N ASP A 69 -16.20 -14.24 -17.77
CA ASP A 69 -16.15 -14.32 -16.30
C ASP A 69 -14.82 -14.86 -15.78
N LEU A 70 -14.16 -15.73 -16.55
CA LEU A 70 -12.94 -16.43 -16.15
C LEU A 70 -11.82 -15.48 -15.63
N PRO A 71 -11.48 -14.35 -16.29
CA PRO A 71 -10.50 -13.41 -15.74
C PRO A 71 -10.91 -12.79 -14.40
N PHE A 72 -12.20 -12.54 -14.18
CA PHE A 72 -12.71 -11.95 -12.93
C PHE A 72 -12.66 -12.96 -11.79
N ASP A 73 -13.12 -14.20 -12.04
CA ASP A 73 -13.06 -15.28 -11.05
C ASP A 73 -11.62 -15.62 -10.67
N THR A 74 -10.72 -15.61 -11.67
CA THR A 74 -9.29 -15.85 -11.44
C THR A 74 -8.65 -14.71 -10.66
N ALA A 75 -8.97 -13.46 -10.98
CA ALA A 75 -8.49 -12.30 -10.25
C ALA A 75 -8.98 -12.30 -8.79
N PHE A 76 -10.23 -12.70 -8.57
CA PHE A 76 -10.80 -12.83 -7.23
C PHE A 76 -10.06 -13.89 -6.41
N LYS A 77 -9.89 -15.11 -6.95
CA LYS A 77 -9.14 -16.19 -6.27
C LYS A 77 -7.69 -15.82 -5.98
N LEU A 78 -7.00 -15.22 -6.96
CA LEU A 78 -5.63 -14.74 -6.74
C LEU A 78 -5.57 -13.68 -5.64
N GLY A 79 -6.59 -12.82 -5.56
CA GLY A 79 -6.74 -11.86 -4.47
C GLY A 79 -6.87 -12.54 -3.10
N GLU A 80 -7.78 -13.51 -2.97
CA GLU A 80 -7.96 -14.28 -1.74
C GLU A 80 -6.68 -15.02 -1.31
N ASP A 81 -5.98 -15.64 -2.26
CA ASP A 81 -4.74 -16.37 -1.98
C ASP A 81 -3.61 -15.43 -1.49
N LEU A 82 -3.52 -14.21 -2.06
CA LEU A 82 -2.55 -13.20 -1.62
C LEU A 82 -2.90 -12.64 -0.23
N GLU A 83 -4.18 -12.38 0.02
CA GLU A 83 -4.65 -11.91 1.33
C GLU A 83 -4.43 -12.98 2.41
N ALA A 84 -4.61 -14.27 2.08
CA ALA A 84 -4.36 -15.38 2.99
C ALA A 84 -2.91 -15.45 3.47
N ILE A 85 -1.95 -14.92 2.70
CA ILE A 85 -0.53 -14.80 3.10
C ILE A 85 -0.15 -13.41 3.62
N GLY A 86 -1.13 -12.54 3.87
CA GLY A 86 -0.94 -11.21 4.47
C GLY A 86 -0.50 -10.11 3.50
N ILE A 87 -0.69 -10.32 2.19
CA ILE A 87 -0.46 -9.29 1.17
C ILE A 87 -1.79 -8.61 0.88
N SER A 88 -1.87 -7.30 1.16
CA SER A 88 -3.09 -6.53 0.90
C SER A 88 -3.32 -6.35 -0.59
N VAL A 89 -4.56 -6.57 -1.02
CA VAL A 89 -4.98 -6.53 -2.42
C VAL A 89 -6.06 -5.48 -2.64
N MET A 90 -5.97 -4.77 -3.75
CA MET A 90 -7.04 -3.96 -4.30
C MET A 90 -7.46 -4.57 -5.63
N LEU A 91 -8.70 -5.03 -5.74
CA LEU A 91 -9.24 -5.66 -6.94
C LEU A 91 -10.08 -4.66 -7.75
N ASP A 92 -9.77 -4.50 -9.03
CA ASP A 92 -10.58 -3.76 -10.00
C ASP A 92 -11.37 -4.72 -10.90
N ASP A 93 -12.59 -5.01 -10.46
CA ASP A 93 -13.57 -5.88 -11.11
C ASP A 93 -14.64 -5.11 -11.93
N ARG A 94 -14.48 -3.79 -12.11
CA ARG A 94 -15.43 -2.94 -12.85
C ARG A 94 -15.65 -3.44 -14.28
N ARG A 95 -16.85 -3.87 -14.66
CA ARG A 95 -17.09 -4.46 -15.99
C ARG A 95 -17.39 -3.42 -17.07
N ASP A 96 -17.84 -2.25 -16.67
CA ASP A 96 -18.18 -1.10 -17.51
C ASP A 96 -16.95 -0.32 -17.97
N ALA A 97 -15.88 -0.31 -17.16
CA ALA A 97 -14.64 0.38 -17.47
C ALA A 97 -13.80 -0.38 -18.51
N SER A 98 -13.30 0.33 -19.52
CA SER A 98 -12.37 -0.25 -20.50
C SER A 98 -11.01 -0.58 -19.85
N ALA A 99 -10.31 -1.58 -20.37
CA ALA A 99 -8.99 -1.98 -19.87
C ALA A 99 -7.99 -0.81 -19.79
N GLY A 100 -8.00 0.09 -20.78
CA GLY A 100 -7.13 1.27 -20.78
C GLY A 100 -7.42 2.25 -19.64
N VAL A 101 -8.70 2.43 -19.27
CA VAL A 101 -9.09 3.24 -18.12
C VAL A 101 -8.60 2.58 -16.84
N LYS A 102 -8.81 1.27 -16.68
CA LYS A 102 -8.34 0.54 -15.50
C LYS A 102 -6.83 0.59 -15.32
N PHE A 103 -6.06 0.42 -16.40
CA PHE A 103 -4.60 0.51 -16.33
C PHE A 103 -4.14 1.90 -15.89
N LYS A 104 -4.76 2.95 -16.46
CA LYS A 104 -4.44 4.32 -16.08
C LYS A 104 -4.80 4.61 -14.62
N ASP A 105 -5.95 4.13 -14.15
CA ASP A 105 -6.35 4.26 -12.75
C ASP A 105 -5.38 3.51 -11.83
N ALA A 106 -4.96 2.30 -12.20
CA ALA A 106 -4.02 1.51 -11.43
C ALA A 106 -2.64 2.17 -11.31
N GLU A 107 -2.14 2.71 -12.42
CA GLU A 107 -0.90 3.48 -12.45
C GLU A 107 -1.03 4.80 -11.68
N LEU A 108 -2.17 5.48 -11.74
CA LEU A 108 -2.40 6.74 -11.03
C LEU A 108 -2.50 6.55 -9.51
N ILE A 109 -3.17 5.49 -9.05
CA ILE A 109 -3.31 5.17 -7.62
C ILE A 109 -1.96 4.77 -7.01
N GLY A 110 -1.11 4.09 -7.80
CA GLY A 110 0.30 3.97 -7.46
C GLY A 110 0.67 2.82 -6.52
N ASN A 111 -0.16 1.78 -6.41
CA ASN A 111 0.19 0.61 -5.61
C ASN A 111 1.48 -0.04 -6.17
N PRO A 112 2.36 -0.59 -5.31
CA PRO A 112 3.70 -1.06 -5.71
C PRO A 112 3.68 -2.07 -6.87
N ILE A 113 2.75 -3.02 -6.81
CA ILE A 113 2.61 -4.08 -7.81
C ILE A 113 1.25 -3.96 -8.48
N ILE A 114 1.21 -4.01 -9.80
CA ILE A 114 -0.01 -4.09 -10.60
C ILE A 114 -0.04 -5.45 -11.30
N VAL A 115 -1.12 -6.20 -11.13
CA VAL A 115 -1.31 -7.51 -11.76
C VAL A 115 -2.46 -7.40 -12.74
N VAL A 116 -2.25 -7.79 -13.99
CA VAL A 116 -3.31 -7.83 -15.00
C VAL A 116 -3.72 -9.26 -15.26
N VAL A 117 -4.99 -9.54 -15.01
CA VAL A 117 -5.65 -10.81 -15.34
C VAL A 117 -6.57 -10.55 -16.54
N GLY A 118 -6.20 -11.09 -17.70
CA GLY A 118 -6.86 -10.74 -18.96
C GLY A 118 -6.53 -11.73 -20.06
N LYS A 119 -6.17 -11.23 -21.25
CA LYS A 119 -5.95 -12.06 -22.44
C LYS A 119 -4.87 -13.14 -22.26
N ALA A 120 -3.79 -12.83 -21.53
CA ALA A 120 -2.70 -13.77 -21.26
C ALA A 120 -3.16 -15.02 -20.46
N LEU A 121 -4.33 -14.97 -19.85
CA LEU A 121 -4.91 -16.10 -19.13
C LEU A 121 -5.24 -17.28 -20.06
N ALA A 122 -5.49 -17.02 -21.35
CA ALA A 122 -5.67 -18.09 -22.34
C ALA A 122 -4.44 -18.99 -22.47
N ASP A 123 -3.25 -18.43 -22.21
CA ASP A 123 -1.97 -19.14 -22.18
C ASP A 123 -1.57 -19.57 -20.75
N GLY A 124 -2.49 -19.44 -19.78
CA GLY A 124 -2.25 -19.77 -18.38
C GLY A 124 -1.35 -18.77 -17.63
N LYS A 125 -1.26 -17.52 -18.10
CA LYS A 125 -0.37 -16.49 -17.56
C LYS A 125 -1.11 -15.24 -17.05
N ILE A 126 -0.43 -14.50 -16.20
CA ILE A 126 -0.80 -13.16 -15.72
C ILE A 126 0.35 -12.19 -16.02
N GLU A 127 0.04 -10.91 -16.20
CA GLU A 127 1.06 -9.88 -16.33
C GLU A 127 1.30 -9.23 -14.96
N VAL A 128 2.55 -9.16 -14.52
CA VAL A 128 2.96 -8.49 -13.28
C VAL A 128 3.81 -7.28 -13.64
N ARG A 129 3.43 -6.12 -13.12
CA ARG A 129 4.12 -4.85 -13.32
C ARG A 129 4.61 -4.26 -12.00
N VAL A 130 5.84 -3.75 -12.00
CA VAL A 130 6.38 -2.97 -10.89
C VAL A 130 6.10 -1.50 -11.15
N ARG A 131 5.30 -0.85 -10.30
CA ARG A 131 4.84 0.52 -10.53
C ARG A 131 5.98 1.55 -10.58
N ALA A 132 6.99 1.38 -9.73
CA ALA A 132 8.09 2.33 -9.60
C ALA A 132 9.04 2.33 -10.81
N THR A 133 9.32 1.16 -11.40
CA THR A 133 10.25 1.03 -12.52
C THR A 133 9.55 0.95 -13.88
N GLY A 134 8.27 0.55 -13.89
CA GLY A 134 7.53 0.23 -15.10
C GLY A 134 7.88 -1.13 -15.69
N ASP A 135 8.69 -1.94 -15.01
CA ASP A 135 9.05 -3.29 -15.47
C ASP A 135 7.81 -4.17 -15.57
N LYS A 136 7.75 -4.96 -16.64
CA LYS A 136 6.62 -5.85 -16.96
C LYS A 136 7.14 -7.25 -17.19
N SER A 137 6.45 -8.23 -16.61
CA SER A 137 6.76 -9.64 -16.77
C SER A 137 5.48 -10.44 -16.94
N GLU A 138 5.52 -11.45 -17.80
CA GLU A 138 4.48 -12.48 -17.83
C GLU A 138 4.89 -13.62 -16.90
N VAL A 139 3.99 -14.01 -16.01
CA VAL A 139 4.21 -15.05 -15.01
C VAL A 139 3.14 -16.11 -15.18
N ALA A 140 3.51 -17.39 -15.08
CA ALA A 140 2.51 -18.46 -15.05
C ALA A 140 1.60 -18.27 -13.83
N LEU A 141 0.29 -18.48 -13.98
CA LEU A 141 -0.68 -18.24 -12.91
C LEU A 141 -0.31 -18.99 -11.61
N GLY A 142 0.20 -20.23 -11.73
CA GLY A 142 0.62 -21.05 -10.59
C GLY A 142 1.84 -20.50 -9.82
N ASP A 143 2.69 -19.70 -10.47
CA ASP A 143 3.86 -19.08 -9.85
C ASP A 143 3.57 -17.66 -9.33
N GLY A 144 2.38 -17.10 -9.64
CA GLY A 144 2.02 -15.72 -9.37
C GLY A 144 2.20 -15.31 -7.91
N LEU A 145 1.73 -16.14 -6.96
CA LEU A 145 1.88 -15.90 -5.51
C LEU A 145 3.34 -15.74 -5.11
N THR A 146 4.20 -16.64 -5.57
CA THR A 146 5.63 -16.65 -5.21
C THR A 146 6.35 -15.46 -5.81
N THR A 147 6.09 -15.16 -7.09
CA THR A 147 6.72 -14.02 -7.78
C THR A 147 6.30 -12.69 -7.16
N ILE A 148 5.00 -12.48 -6.93
CA ILE A 148 4.50 -11.24 -6.31
C ILE A 148 5.07 -11.06 -4.91
N SER A 149 5.11 -12.13 -4.11
CA SER A 149 5.70 -12.09 -2.77
C SER A 149 7.20 -11.75 -2.78
N SER A 150 7.93 -12.22 -3.80
CA SER A 150 9.36 -11.91 -3.95
C SER A 150 9.62 -10.46 -4.36
N LEU A 151 8.70 -9.83 -5.10
CA LEU A 151 8.83 -8.44 -5.54
C LEU A 151 8.49 -7.43 -4.44
N LEU A 152 7.83 -7.87 -3.36
CA LEU A 152 7.44 -7.06 -2.21
C LEU A 152 8.40 -7.16 -1.01
N LYS A 153 9.49 -7.91 -1.15
CA LYS A 153 10.57 -8.01 -0.15
C LYS A 153 11.63 -6.95 -0.39
#